data_AF-A0A0L0KEP3-F1
#
_entry.id   AF-A0A0L0KEP3-F1
#
_cell.length_a   1.000
_cell.length_b   1.000
_cell.length_c   1.000
_cell.angle_alpha   90.00
_cell.angle_beta   90.00
_cell.angle_gamma   90.00
#
_symmetry.space_group_name_H-M   'P 1'
#
loop_
_entity.id
_entity.type
_entity.pdbx_description
1 polymer ?
#
loop_
_entity_poly.entity_id
_entity_poly.type
_entity_poly.pdbx_seq_one_letter_code
_entity_poly.pdbx_strand_id
1 'polypeptide(L)'
;MAAPGLRVLFCGINPGLMTAATGHHFARPGNRFWPVLHLSGFTPRLLKPAEQAELLSYGLGITNVVARASARADELSAEEYQEGGRVLTAKVTRLKPRWLAVVGITAYRAAFDDRHARVGPQERVIGDTRVWALPNPSGLNAHWTAATMAEEFARLREAAEG
;
A
#
# COMPACT_ATOMS: atom_id res chain seq x y z
N MET A 1 9.24 -2.87 4.91
CA MET A 1 10.12 -4.04 4.65
C MET A 1 9.54 -4.86 3.51
N ALA A 2 10.37 -5.43 2.64
CA ALA A 2 9.92 -6.23 1.51
C ALA A 2 10.89 -7.39 1.27
N ALA A 3 10.37 -8.56 0.94
CA ALA A 3 11.12 -9.80 0.74
C ALA A 3 10.60 -10.54 -0.50
N PRO A 4 11.33 -11.53 -1.05
CA PRO A 4 10.80 -12.44 -2.06
C PRO A 4 9.67 -13.33 -1.51
N GLY A 5 8.83 -13.87 -2.38
CA GLY A 5 7.82 -14.88 -2.01
C GLY A 5 6.59 -14.36 -1.27
N LEU A 6 6.41 -13.04 -1.21
CA LEU A 6 5.25 -12.43 -0.55
C LEU A 6 3.96 -12.69 -1.33
N ARG A 7 2.87 -12.93 -0.60
CA ARG A 7 1.51 -12.94 -1.15
C ARG A 7 1.10 -11.54 -1.58
N VAL A 8 1.32 -10.56 -0.70
CA VAL A 8 0.97 -9.15 -0.96
C VAL A 8 2.10 -8.23 -0.51
N LEU A 9 2.51 -7.32 -1.38
CA LEU A 9 3.33 -6.16 -1.03
C LEU A 9 2.45 -4.91 -1.00
N PHE A 10 2.15 -4.38 0.19
CA PHE A 10 1.47 -3.10 0.34
C PHE A 10 2.42 -1.94 0.03
N CYS A 11 1.95 -0.97 -0.72
CA CYS A 11 2.73 0.20 -1.10
C CYS A 11 1.97 1.47 -0.74
N GLY A 12 2.43 2.17 0.30
CA GLY A 12 1.96 3.51 0.62
C GLY A 12 2.50 4.55 -0.35
N ILE A 13 2.10 5.81 -0.17
CA ILE A 13 2.49 6.90 -1.05
C ILE A 13 3.95 7.32 -0.75
N ASN A 14 4.15 7.85 0.44
CA ASN A 14 5.44 8.33 0.92
C ASN A 14 5.45 8.33 2.45
N PRO A 15 6.63 8.37 3.09
CA PRO A 15 6.69 8.51 4.54
C PRO A 15 6.17 9.90 4.95
N GLY A 16 5.07 9.94 5.71
CA GLY A 16 4.68 11.17 6.41
C GLY A 16 5.72 11.55 7.47
N LEU A 17 5.70 12.78 8.00
CA LEU A 17 6.65 13.25 9.02
C LEU A 17 6.84 12.26 10.18
N MET A 18 5.76 11.64 10.65
CA MET A 18 5.84 10.64 11.73
C MET A 18 6.47 9.31 11.29
N THR A 19 6.23 8.87 10.06
CA THR A 19 6.95 7.71 9.49
C THR A 19 8.43 8.03 9.31
N ALA A 20 8.78 9.26 8.94
CA ALA A 20 10.18 9.68 8.85
C ALA A 20 10.87 9.69 10.22
N ALA A 21 10.17 10.14 11.27
CA ALA A 21 10.71 10.17 12.63
C ALA A 21 10.80 8.78 13.30
N THR A 22 9.87 7.87 12.98
CA THR A 22 9.77 6.56 13.66
C THR A 22 10.31 5.39 12.83
N GLY A 23 10.46 5.56 11.53
CA GLY A 23 10.74 4.47 10.59
C GLY A 23 9.55 3.50 10.38
N HIS A 24 8.37 3.82 10.92
CA HIS A 24 7.20 2.93 10.87
C HIS A 24 6.14 3.42 9.89
N HIS A 25 5.75 2.53 8.97
CA HIS A 25 4.73 2.84 7.98
C HIS A 25 3.36 3.07 8.63
N PHE A 26 2.64 4.07 8.11
CA PHE A 26 1.29 4.43 8.57
C PHE A 26 1.18 4.70 10.08
N ALA A 27 2.24 5.24 10.70
CA ALA A 27 2.30 5.48 12.16
C ALA A 27 1.47 6.66 12.66
N ARG A 28 0.99 7.54 11.77
CA ARG A 28 0.25 8.75 12.18
C ARG A 28 -1.08 8.39 12.85
N PRO A 29 -1.41 8.98 14.02
CA PRO A 29 -2.73 8.83 14.64
C PRO A 29 -3.85 9.14 13.65
N GLY A 30 -4.90 8.32 13.67
CA GLY A 30 -6.03 8.43 12.74
C GLY A 30 -5.79 7.82 11.35
N ASN A 31 -4.58 7.31 11.04
CA ASN A 31 -4.40 6.46 9.88
C ASN A 31 -5.04 5.09 10.13
N ARG A 32 -5.86 4.63 9.17
CA ARG A 32 -6.68 3.43 9.32
C ARG A 32 -6.04 2.16 8.76
N PHE A 33 -4.81 2.22 8.23
CA PHE A 33 -4.17 1.07 7.58
C PHE A 33 -4.13 -0.16 8.50
N TRP A 34 -3.57 -0.01 9.71
CA TRP A 34 -3.43 -1.12 10.65
C TRP A 34 -4.77 -1.69 11.13
N PRO A 35 -5.76 -0.86 11.55
CA PRO A 35 -7.11 -1.33 11.82
C PRO A 35 -7.75 -2.06 10.64
N VAL A 36 -7.67 -1.50 9.44
CA VAL A 36 -8.27 -2.09 8.22
C VAL A 36 -7.62 -3.42 7.87
N LEU A 37 -6.29 -3.51 7.96
CA LEU A 37 -5.54 -4.73 7.70
C LEU A 37 -5.97 -5.88 8.63
N HIS A 38 -6.22 -5.57 9.91
CA HIS A 38 -6.73 -6.54 10.85
C HIS A 38 -8.21 -6.90 10.56
N LEU A 39 -9.06 -5.90 10.35
CA LEU A 39 -10.49 -6.10 10.09
C LEU A 39 -10.75 -6.90 8.81
N SER A 40 -9.89 -6.78 7.81
CA SER A 40 -9.96 -7.57 6.58
C SER A 40 -9.41 -8.99 6.74
N GLY A 41 -8.90 -9.33 7.92
CA GLY A 41 -8.35 -10.63 8.26
C GLY A 41 -7.01 -10.94 7.60
N PHE A 42 -6.21 -9.94 7.21
CA PHE A 42 -4.81 -10.17 6.80
C PHE A 42 -3.91 -10.50 8.00
N THR A 43 -4.25 -9.98 9.19
CA THR A 43 -3.53 -10.26 10.43
C THR A 43 -4.50 -10.77 11.51
N PRO A 44 -4.09 -11.75 12.33
CA PRO A 44 -4.95 -12.36 13.34
C PRO A 44 -5.28 -11.42 14.51
N ARG A 45 -4.51 -10.34 14.65
CA ARG A 45 -4.67 -9.29 15.66
C ARG A 45 -4.35 -7.92 15.05
N LEU A 46 -4.74 -6.87 15.75
CA LEU A 46 -4.31 -5.50 15.43
C LEU A 46 -2.83 -5.32 15.77
N LEU A 47 -1.99 -5.16 14.75
CA LEU A 47 -0.58 -4.83 14.90
C LEU A 47 -0.40 -3.32 15.12
N LYS A 48 0.54 -2.94 15.97
CA LYS A 48 1.06 -1.58 16.07
C LYS A 48 2.03 -1.31 14.91
N PRO A 49 2.21 -0.04 14.49
CA PRO A 49 3.19 0.31 13.46
C PRO A 49 4.61 -0.20 13.75
N ALA A 50 5.02 -0.25 15.02
CA ALA A 50 6.33 -0.76 15.44
C ALA A 50 6.49 -2.28 15.21
N GLU A 51 5.38 -3.01 15.14
CA GLU A 51 5.35 -4.46 14.90
C GLU A 51 5.35 -4.81 13.40
N GLN A 52 5.55 -3.82 12.52
CA GLN A 52 5.50 -4.01 11.06
C GLN A 52 6.36 -5.16 10.54
N ALA A 53 7.45 -5.52 11.22
CA ALA A 53 8.33 -6.63 10.83
C ALA A 53 7.62 -7.99 10.84
N GLU A 54 6.62 -8.15 11.68
CA GLU A 54 5.79 -9.35 11.76
C GLU A 54 4.99 -9.59 10.48
N LEU A 55 4.77 -8.58 9.64
CA LEU A 55 4.11 -8.76 8.34
C LEU A 55 4.76 -9.86 7.49
N LEU A 56 6.08 -10.00 7.58
CA LEU A 56 6.82 -11.00 6.80
C LEU A 56 6.43 -12.44 7.18
N SER A 57 6.12 -12.72 8.46
CA SER A 57 5.67 -14.07 8.86
C SER A 57 4.28 -14.41 8.32
N TYR A 58 3.48 -13.40 7.96
CA TYR A 58 2.18 -13.55 7.31
C TYR A 58 2.28 -13.60 5.77
N GLY A 59 3.50 -13.56 5.21
CA GLY A 59 3.74 -13.45 3.77
C GLY A 59 3.33 -12.08 3.20
N LEU A 60 3.33 -11.04 4.05
CA LEU A 60 2.97 -9.67 3.69
C LEU A 60 4.21 -8.77 3.73
N GLY A 61 4.27 -7.80 2.83
CA GLY A 61 5.31 -6.77 2.82
C GLY A 61 4.71 -5.37 2.83
N ILE A 62 5.56 -4.39 3.12
CA ILE A 62 5.17 -2.99 3.14
C ILE A 62 6.30 -2.08 2.62
N THR A 63 5.97 -1.15 1.74
CA THR A 63 6.89 -0.17 1.17
C THR A 63 6.16 1.14 0.84
N ASN A 64 6.84 2.09 0.20
CA ASN A 64 6.24 3.32 -0.31
C ASN A 64 6.68 3.54 -1.77
N VAL A 65 5.87 4.27 -2.54
CA VAL A 65 6.17 4.73 -3.91
C VAL A 65 7.37 5.69 -3.89
N VAL A 66 7.34 6.68 -3.01
CA VAL A 66 8.37 7.71 -2.90
C VAL A 66 9.16 7.55 -1.60
N ALA A 67 10.49 7.61 -1.68
CA ALA A 67 11.38 7.50 -0.53
C ALA A 67 11.46 8.81 0.30
N ARG A 68 11.27 9.97 -0.34
CA ARG A 68 11.31 11.29 0.30
C ARG A 68 10.15 11.46 1.28
N ALA A 69 10.46 11.93 2.49
CA ALA A 69 9.46 12.32 3.45
C ALA A 69 8.82 13.67 3.08
N SER A 70 7.50 13.78 3.24
CA SER A 70 6.79 15.05 3.13
C SER A 70 5.68 15.12 4.19
N ALA A 71 5.21 16.32 4.51
CA ALA A 71 4.13 16.48 5.49
C ALA A 71 2.79 16.00 4.93
N ARG A 72 2.60 16.15 3.62
CA ARG A 72 1.42 15.70 2.90
C ARG A 72 1.76 15.11 1.53
N ALA A 73 0.93 14.18 1.07
CA ALA A 73 1.10 13.50 -0.21
C ALA A 73 0.81 14.41 -1.43
N ASP A 74 0.12 15.53 -1.23
CA ASP A 74 -0.14 16.56 -2.25
C ASP A 74 1.05 17.51 -2.48
N GLU A 75 2.09 17.43 -1.64
CA GLU A 75 3.37 18.14 -1.85
C GLU A 75 4.33 17.37 -2.79
N LEU A 76 3.90 16.23 -3.32
CA LEU A 76 4.66 15.46 -4.30
C LEU A 76 4.29 15.90 -5.71
N SER A 77 5.29 16.23 -6.51
CA SER A 77 5.12 16.53 -7.94
C SER A 77 4.72 15.28 -8.73
N ALA A 78 4.11 15.48 -9.90
CA ALA A 78 3.79 14.38 -10.81
C ALA A 78 5.04 13.58 -11.21
N GLU A 79 6.17 14.27 -11.41
CA GLU A 79 7.47 13.68 -11.74
C GLU A 79 7.98 12.76 -10.61
N GLU A 80 7.83 13.17 -9.34
CA GLU A 80 8.19 12.33 -8.20
C GLU A 80 7.33 11.06 -8.12
N TYR A 81 6.04 11.16 -8.43
CA TYR A 81 5.18 9.99 -8.52
C TYR A 81 5.61 9.05 -9.63
N GLN A 82 5.89 9.56 -10.83
CA GLN A 82 6.32 8.77 -11.98
C GLN A 82 7.65 8.06 -11.72
N GLU A 83 8.64 8.76 -11.18
CA GLU A 83 9.92 8.15 -10.81
C GLU A 83 9.75 7.12 -9.69
N GLY A 84 8.93 7.42 -8.68
CA GLY A 84 8.58 6.47 -7.63
C GLY A 84 7.90 5.21 -8.19
N GLY A 85 7.02 5.36 -9.19
CA GLY A 85 6.41 4.25 -9.92
C GLY A 85 7.43 3.39 -10.66
N ARG A 86 8.42 4.01 -11.30
CA ARG A 86 9.53 3.31 -11.97
C ARG A 86 10.38 2.51 -10.98
N VAL A 87 10.75 3.12 -9.84
CA VAL A 87 11.50 2.46 -8.76
C VAL A 87 10.70 1.32 -8.13
N LEU A 88 9.39 1.53 -7.90
CA LEU A 88 8.50 0.50 -7.40
C LEU A 88 8.40 -0.68 -8.36
N THR A 89 8.28 -0.41 -9.66
CA THR A 89 8.25 -1.43 -10.71
C THR A 89 9.51 -2.29 -10.66
N ALA A 90 10.69 -1.67 -10.64
CA ALA A 90 11.96 -2.41 -10.55
C ALA A 90 12.05 -3.27 -9.27
N LYS A 91 11.56 -2.76 -8.13
CA LYS A 91 11.50 -3.50 -6.87
C LYS A 91 10.57 -4.72 -6.98
N VAL A 92 9.39 -4.54 -7.56
CA VAL A 92 8.39 -5.58 -7.73
C VAL A 92 8.88 -6.66 -8.70
N THR A 93 9.48 -6.28 -9.83
CA THR A 93 10.10 -7.22 -10.77
C THR A 93 11.14 -8.12 -10.10
N ARG A 94 11.93 -7.56 -9.16
CA ARG A 94 12.93 -8.32 -8.40
C ARG A 94 12.31 -9.23 -7.34
N LEU A 95 11.35 -8.72 -6.56
CA LEU A 95 10.80 -9.44 -5.40
C LEU A 95 9.68 -10.41 -5.78
N LYS A 96 9.03 -10.22 -6.93
CA LYS A 96 7.95 -11.03 -7.48
C LYS A 96 6.87 -11.39 -6.44
N PRO A 97 6.28 -10.41 -5.70
CA PRO A 97 5.12 -10.71 -4.88
C PRO A 97 3.96 -11.18 -5.78
N ARG A 98 3.01 -11.99 -5.28
CA ARG A 98 1.83 -12.35 -6.09
C ARG A 98 0.99 -11.12 -6.42
N TRP A 99 0.83 -10.22 -5.44
CA TRP A 99 0.12 -8.96 -5.58
C TRP A 99 0.97 -7.77 -5.12
N LEU A 100 0.95 -6.70 -5.90
CA LEU A 100 1.27 -5.34 -5.46
C LEU A 100 -0.04 -4.62 -5.12
N ALA A 101 -0.15 -4.08 -3.91
CA ALA A 101 -1.32 -3.33 -3.47
C ALA A 101 -0.97 -1.87 -3.19
N VAL A 102 -1.35 -0.96 -4.08
CA VAL A 102 -1.07 0.48 -3.92
C VAL A 102 -2.16 1.13 -3.08
N VAL A 103 -1.78 1.59 -1.90
CA VAL A 103 -2.65 2.12 -0.86
C VAL A 103 -2.93 3.60 -1.13
N GLY A 104 -3.90 3.86 -1.98
CA GLY A 104 -4.35 5.18 -2.41
C GLY A 104 -4.50 5.28 -3.93
N ILE A 105 -5.75 5.30 -4.41
CA ILE A 105 -6.05 5.33 -5.86
C ILE A 105 -5.38 6.51 -6.58
N THR A 106 -5.38 7.73 -6.02
CA THR A 106 -4.75 8.89 -6.66
C THR A 106 -3.25 8.71 -6.85
N ALA A 107 -2.56 8.11 -5.88
CA ALA A 107 -1.14 7.81 -6.00
C ALA A 107 -0.87 6.71 -7.02
N TYR A 108 -1.73 5.69 -7.12
CA TYR A 108 -1.65 4.70 -8.19
C TYR A 108 -1.76 5.38 -9.57
N ARG A 109 -2.78 6.24 -9.76
CA ARG A 109 -3.00 6.94 -11.03
C ARG A 109 -1.78 7.78 -11.42
N ALA A 110 -1.20 8.51 -10.47
CA ALA A 110 -0.04 9.35 -10.72
C ALA A 110 1.24 8.52 -10.97
N ALA A 111 1.48 7.48 -10.18
CA ALA A 111 2.69 6.67 -10.27
C ALA A 111 2.76 5.82 -11.55
N PHE A 112 1.62 5.43 -12.10
CA PHE A 112 1.55 4.58 -13.28
C PHE A 112 0.83 5.20 -14.48
N ASP A 113 0.64 6.52 -14.46
CA ASP A 113 -0.01 7.30 -15.53
C ASP A 113 -1.33 6.68 -16.04
N ASP A 114 -2.20 6.32 -15.10
CA ASP A 114 -3.49 5.67 -15.38
C ASP A 114 -4.63 6.49 -14.78
N ARG A 115 -5.07 7.52 -15.51
CA ARG A 115 -6.11 8.45 -15.06
C ARG A 115 -7.47 7.80 -14.83
N HIS A 116 -7.74 6.63 -15.41
CA HIS A 116 -9.05 6.00 -15.39
C HIS A 116 -9.20 4.91 -14.32
N ALA A 117 -8.07 4.42 -13.78
CA ALA A 117 -8.03 3.42 -12.72
C ALA A 117 -9.09 3.61 -11.63
N ARG A 118 -9.68 2.52 -11.17
CA ARG A 118 -10.65 2.48 -10.08
C ARG A 118 -10.08 1.67 -8.92
N VAL A 119 -10.64 1.82 -7.72
CA VAL A 119 -10.32 0.91 -6.61
C VAL A 119 -10.70 -0.51 -7.03
N GLY A 120 -9.82 -1.48 -6.79
CA GLY A 120 -9.98 -2.85 -7.27
C GLY A 120 -8.72 -3.45 -7.89
N PRO A 121 -8.84 -4.68 -8.44
CA PRO A 121 -7.81 -5.26 -9.29
C PRO A 121 -7.64 -4.44 -10.57
N GLN A 122 -6.41 -4.32 -11.05
CA GLN A 122 -6.07 -3.59 -12.27
C GLN A 122 -5.71 -4.56 -13.39
N GLU A 123 -5.92 -4.14 -14.63
CA GLU A 123 -5.45 -4.88 -15.82
C GLU A 123 -3.92 -4.89 -15.92
N ARG A 124 -3.27 -3.84 -15.38
CA ARG A 124 -1.81 -3.74 -15.31
C ARG A 124 -1.22 -4.87 -14.47
N VAL A 125 -0.17 -5.48 -15.02
CA VAL A 125 0.72 -6.43 -14.35
C VAL A 125 2.17 -5.94 -14.39
N ILE A 126 3.00 -6.39 -13.45
CA ILE A 126 4.44 -6.12 -13.41
C ILE A 126 5.17 -7.46 -13.40
N GLY A 127 5.59 -7.93 -14.59
CA GLY A 127 5.95 -9.34 -14.76
C GLY A 127 4.74 -10.21 -14.43
N ASP A 128 4.91 -11.18 -13.53
CA ASP A 128 3.83 -12.05 -13.05
C ASP A 128 3.04 -11.46 -11.88
N THR A 129 3.48 -10.32 -11.33
CA THR A 129 2.80 -9.65 -10.21
C THR A 129 1.55 -8.94 -10.70
N ARG A 130 0.40 -9.28 -10.12
CA ARG A 130 -0.87 -8.57 -10.33
C ARG A 130 -0.93 -7.30 -9.48
N VAL A 131 -1.69 -6.30 -9.93
CA VAL A 131 -1.77 -5.01 -9.23
C VAL A 131 -3.19 -4.74 -8.73
N TRP A 132 -3.28 -4.22 -7.51
CA TRP A 132 -4.53 -3.79 -6.88
C TRP A 132 -4.39 -2.35 -6.40
N ALA A 133 -5.38 -1.51 -6.71
CA ALA A 133 -5.45 -0.15 -6.20
C ALA A 133 -6.45 -0.10 -5.04
N LEU A 134 -5.99 0.34 -3.87
CA LEU A 134 -6.76 0.40 -2.63
C LEU A 134 -7.14 1.84 -2.28
N PRO A 135 -8.18 2.05 -1.46
CA PRO A 135 -8.49 3.37 -0.93
C PRO A 135 -7.38 3.92 -0.02
N ASN A 136 -7.27 5.24 0.08
CA ASN A 136 -6.30 5.88 0.97
C ASN A 136 -6.80 5.80 2.44
N PRO A 137 -6.04 5.22 3.38
CA PRO A 137 -6.44 5.01 4.78
C PRO A 137 -6.35 6.27 5.65
N SER A 138 -5.89 7.40 5.12
CA SER A 138 -5.89 8.69 5.83
C SER A 138 -7.28 8.99 6.41
N GLY A 139 -7.34 9.45 7.67
CA GLY A 139 -8.60 9.86 8.31
C GLY A 139 -9.33 11.00 7.61
N LEU A 140 -8.64 11.74 6.73
CA LEU A 140 -9.24 12.80 5.90
C LEU A 140 -10.08 12.27 4.73
N ASN A 141 -9.97 10.99 4.40
CA ASN A 141 -10.76 10.38 3.33
C ASN A 141 -12.17 10.03 3.85
N ALA A 142 -13.12 10.95 3.66
CA ALA A 142 -14.50 10.81 4.12
C ALA A 142 -15.36 9.84 3.29
N HIS A 143 -14.96 9.54 2.05
CA HIS A 143 -15.70 8.64 1.15
C HIS A 143 -15.59 7.17 1.52
N TRP A 144 -14.61 6.81 2.34
CA TRP A 144 -14.34 5.45 2.76
C TRP A 144 -14.37 5.35 4.27
N THR A 145 -15.14 4.42 4.82
CA THR A 145 -15.12 4.08 6.25
C THR A 145 -14.09 2.99 6.50
N ALA A 146 -13.71 2.74 7.75
CA ALA A 146 -12.83 1.61 8.06
C ALA A 146 -13.45 0.26 7.62
N ALA A 147 -14.78 0.13 7.74
CA ALA A 147 -15.50 -1.06 7.32
C ALA A 147 -15.45 -1.27 5.80
N THR A 148 -15.77 -0.24 5.00
CA THR A 148 -15.74 -0.39 3.53
C THR A 148 -14.34 -0.56 2.99
N MET A 149 -13.32 0.04 3.63
CA MET A 149 -11.92 -0.29 3.29
C MET A 149 -11.58 -1.74 3.61
N ALA A 150 -12.04 -2.26 4.75
CA ALA A 150 -11.78 -3.65 5.15
C ALA A 150 -12.43 -4.66 4.19
N GLU A 151 -13.62 -4.36 3.66
CA GLU A 151 -14.26 -5.17 2.60
C GLU A 151 -13.36 -5.28 1.37
N GLU A 152 -12.81 -4.15 0.90
CA GLU A 152 -11.93 -4.16 -0.28
C GLU A 152 -10.59 -4.86 0.00
N PHE A 153 -10.02 -4.68 1.19
CA PHE A 153 -8.83 -5.43 1.59
C PHE A 153 -9.11 -6.94 1.71
N ALA A 154 -10.31 -7.34 2.14
CA ALA A 154 -10.69 -8.75 2.23
C ALA A 154 -10.81 -9.38 0.84
N ARG A 155 -11.37 -8.66 -0.15
CA ARG A 155 -11.37 -9.08 -1.55
C ARG A 155 -9.96 -9.31 -2.09
N LEU A 156 -9.02 -8.42 -1.77
CA LEU A 156 -7.61 -8.62 -2.13
C LEU A 156 -7.01 -9.85 -1.42
N ARG A 157 -7.33 -10.07 -0.13
CA ARG A 157 -6.84 -11.23 0.63
C ARG A 157 -7.29 -12.53 -0.03
N GLU A 158 -8.58 -12.64 -0.32
CA GLU A 158 -9.18 -13.82 -0.97
C GLU A 158 -8.52 -14.09 -2.33
N ALA A 159 -8.30 -13.04 -3.12
CA ALA A 159 -7.61 -13.13 -4.41
C ALA A 159 -6.10 -13.47 -4.31
N ALA A 160 -5.49 -13.30 -3.13
CA ALA A 160 -4.09 -13.65 -2.87
C ALA A 160 -3.92 -15.06 -2.28
N GLU A 161 -5.00 -15.64 -1.76
CA GLU A 161 -5.08 -16.98 -1.17
C GLU A 161 -5.53 -18.05 -2.16
N GLY A 162 -6.37 -17.68 -3.14
CA GLY A 162 -6.66 -18.51 -4.33
C GLY A 162 -5.48 -18.63 -5.28
#